data_AF-A0A4S1FNU1-F1
#
_entry.id   AF-A0A4S1FNU1-F1
#
_cell.length_a   1.000
_cell.length_b   1.000
_cell.length_c   1.000
_cell.angle_alpha   90.00
_cell.angle_beta   90.00
_cell.angle_gamma   90.00
#
_symmetry.space_group_name_H-M   'P 1'
#
loop_
_entity.id
_entity.type
_entity.pdbx_description
1 polymer ?
#
loop_
_entity_poly.entity_id
_entity_poly.type
_entity_poly.pdbx_seq_one_letter_code
_entity_poly.pdbx_strand_id
1 'polypeptide(L)'
;MGDPDDVNFGALLTLIRKEIDSYDYQALVRDRTDRVGIPVPQERIDADLARFRLALVTPYWIDVVRRDTIEDLNNETPIVERCAVVTDDRDGYLLAYQPQRREFLLVGRTGEGYATIGVRGDPVGCYLAM
;
A
#
# COMPACT_ATOMS: atom_id res chain seq x y z
N MET A 1 -18.29 6.98 -14.63
CA MET A 1 -17.45 7.36 -13.47
C MET A 1 -18.09 6.64 -12.30
N GLY A 2 -17.52 5.51 -11.87
CA GLY A 2 -18.12 4.68 -10.81
C GLY A 2 -17.99 5.37 -9.46
N ASP A 3 -18.97 5.17 -8.58
CA ASP A 3 -18.93 5.72 -7.23
C ASP A 3 -17.71 5.12 -6.50
N PRO A 4 -16.85 5.91 -5.82
CA PRO A 4 -15.83 5.35 -4.94
C PRO A 4 -16.39 4.36 -3.91
N ASP A 5 -17.68 4.46 -3.57
CA ASP A 5 -18.34 3.53 -2.66
C ASP A 5 -18.73 2.18 -3.31
N ASP A 6 -18.56 2.00 -4.64
CA ASP A 6 -18.83 0.74 -5.36
C ASP A 6 -17.66 -0.28 -5.28
N VAL A 7 -16.62 -0.01 -4.49
CA VAL A 7 -15.50 -0.96 -4.36
C VAL A 7 -15.96 -2.25 -3.68
N ASN A 8 -15.87 -3.35 -4.42
CA ASN A 8 -16.11 -4.68 -3.86
C ASN A 8 -14.90 -5.12 -3.01
N PHE A 9 -15.02 -4.95 -1.69
CA PHE A 9 -13.98 -5.35 -0.73
C PHE A 9 -13.64 -6.84 -0.77
N GLY A 10 -14.61 -7.72 -1.05
CA GLY A 10 -14.34 -9.15 -1.20
C GLY A 10 -13.41 -9.43 -2.37
N ALA A 11 -13.70 -8.84 -3.53
CA ALA A 11 -12.85 -8.96 -4.72
C ALA A 11 -11.47 -8.34 -4.50
N LEU A 12 -11.39 -7.20 -3.80
CA LEU A 12 -10.13 -6.53 -3.47
C LEU A 12 -9.24 -7.43 -2.58
N LEU A 13 -9.80 -8.02 -1.52
CA LEU A 13 -9.07 -8.94 -0.66
C LEU A 13 -8.64 -10.22 -1.39
N THR A 14 -9.48 -10.75 -2.28
CA THR A 14 -9.11 -11.89 -3.12
C THR A 14 -7.94 -11.56 -4.03
N LEU A 15 -7.92 -10.36 -4.63
CA LEU A 15 -6.82 -9.90 -5.46
C LEU A 15 -5.53 -9.81 -4.66
N ILE A 16 -5.56 -9.17 -3.48
CA ILE A 16 -4.36 -9.03 -2.64
C ILE A 16 -3.81 -10.39 -2.23
N ARG A 17 -4.67 -11.32 -1.80
CA ARG A 17 -4.25 -12.69 -1.45
C ARG A 17 -3.58 -13.40 -2.61
N LYS A 18 -4.16 -13.30 -3.81
CA LYS A 18 -3.56 -13.87 -5.01
C LYS A 18 -2.18 -13.28 -5.29
N GLU A 19 -2.02 -11.98 -5.16
CA GLU A 19 -0.73 -11.32 -5.37
C GLU A 19 0.32 -11.79 -4.36
N ILE A 20 -0.03 -11.86 -3.07
CA ILE A 20 0.86 -12.40 -2.03
C ILE A 20 1.28 -13.84 -2.36
N ASP A 21 0.35 -14.70 -2.78
CA ASP A 21 0.62 -16.11 -3.05
C ASP A 21 1.42 -16.34 -4.35
N SER A 22 1.33 -15.40 -5.30
CA SER A 22 2.05 -15.46 -6.57
C SER A 22 3.38 -14.70 -6.59
N TYR A 23 3.74 -14.03 -5.48
CA TYR A 23 4.92 -13.18 -5.43
C TYR A 23 6.22 -13.99 -5.50
N ASP A 24 6.93 -13.89 -6.63
CA ASP A 24 8.21 -14.56 -6.86
C ASP A 24 9.37 -13.56 -6.76
N TYR A 25 9.87 -13.37 -5.54
CA TYR A 25 11.03 -12.50 -5.29
C TYR A 25 12.29 -12.99 -6.01
N GLN A 26 12.50 -14.31 -6.08
CA GLN A 26 13.67 -14.90 -6.73
C GLN A 26 13.72 -14.56 -8.22
N ALA A 27 12.59 -14.64 -8.91
CA ALA A 27 12.50 -14.21 -10.31
C ALA A 27 12.84 -12.72 -10.50
N LEU A 28 12.42 -11.85 -9.57
CA LEU A 28 12.76 -10.42 -9.61
C LEU A 28 14.26 -10.16 -9.38
N VAL A 29 14.95 -11.08 -8.70
CA VAL A 29 16.35 -10.89 -8.34
C VAL A 29 17.35 -11.64 -9.20
N ARG A 30 17.03 -12.82 -9.73
CA ARG A 30 18.02 -13.73 -10.32
C ARG A 30 18.78 -13.14 -11.51
N ASP A 31 18.10 -12.36 -12.35
CA ASP A 31 18.62 -11.99 -13.67
C ASP A 31 18.94 -10.48 -13.80
N ARG A 32 18.95 -9.73 -12.69
CA ARG A 32 19.25 -8.28 -12.67
C ARG A 32 20.71 -7.98 -12.38
N THR A 33 21.37 -7.29 -13.30
CA THR A 33 22.79 -6.86 -13.21
C THR A 33 22.94 -5.37 -12.88
N ASP A 34 21.85 -4.63 -12.90
CA ASP A 34 21.76 -3.17 -12.75
C ASP A 34 21.38 -2.74 -11.31
N ARG A 35 21.64 -3.59 -10.33
CA ARG A 35 21.17 -3.40 -8.95
C ARG A 35 22.07 -2.43 -8.21
N VAL A 36 21.43 -1.57 -7.42
CA VAL A 36 22.10 -0.76 -6.40
C VAL A 36 21.77 -1.36 -5.04
N GLY A 37 22.80 -1.69 -4.26
CA GLY A 37 22.65 -2.31 -2.93
C GLY A 37 22.65 -3.84 -2.93
N ILE A 38 22.40 -4.41 -1.75
CA ILE A 38 22.35 -5.87 -1.51
C ILE A 38 20.88 -6.30 -1.45
N PRO A 39 20.45 -7.31 -2.21
CA PRO A 39 19.09 -7.85 -2.12
C PRO A 39 18.75 -8.30 -0.70
N VAL A 40 17.50 -8.10 -0.30
CA VAL A 40 16.99 -8.57 0.98
C VAL A 40 17.00 -10.11 0.99
N PRO A 41 17.37 -10.77 2.09
CA PRO A 41 17.30 -12.23 2.18
C PRO A 41 15.88 -12.76 1.96
N GLN A 42 15.76 -13.91 1.30
CA GLN A 42 14.46 -14.54 1.01
C GLN A 42 13.65 -14.78 2.29
N GLU A 43 14.29 -15.22 3.38
CA GLU A 43 13.58 -15.52 4.63
C GLU A 43 12.87 -14.29 5.21
N ARG A 44 13.45 -13.09 5.02
CA ARG A 44 12.82 -11.85 5.46
C ARG A 44 11.61 -11.52 4.59
N ILE A 45 11.71 -11.67 3.27
CA ILE A 45 10.57 -11.48 2.37
C ILE A 45 9.44 -12.44 2.73
N ASP A 46 9.74 -13.72 2.97
CA ASP A 46 8.74 -14.72 3.34
C ASP A 46 8.05 -14.37 4.67
N ALA A 47 8.81 -13.88 5.66
CA ALA A 47 8.28 -13.42 6.93
C ALA A 47 7.37 -12.18 6.77
N ASP A 48 7.78 -11.22 5.95
CA ASP A 48 6.99 -10.01 5.68
C ASP A 48 5.70 -10.33 4.91
N LEU A 49 5.73 -11.26 3.95
CA LEU A 49 4.52 -11.76 3.28
C LEU A 49 3.59 -12.52 4.23
N ALA A 50 4.13 -13.29 5.17
CA ALA A 50 3.34 -13.93 6.22
C ALA A 50 2.68 -12.89 7.14
N ARG A 51 3.42 -11.84 7.53
CA ARG A 51 2.89 -10.70 8.29
C ARG A 51 1.79 -9.98 7.50
N PHE A 52 1.97 -9.79 6.20
CA PHE A 52 0.96 -9.18 5.33
C PHE A 52 -0.36 -9.95 5.38
N ARG A 53 -0.32 -11.28 5.23
CA ARG A 53 -1.53 -12.12 5.29
C ARG A 53 -2.28 -11.96 6.62
N LEU A 54 -1.56 -11.82 7.73
CA LEU A 54 -2.13 -11.66 9.07
C LEU A 54 -2.63 -10.23 9.34
N ALA A 55 -2.03 -9.24 8.68
CA ALA A 55 -2.38 -7.82 8.83
C ALA A 55 -3.61 -7.41 8.00
N LEU A 56 -4.11 -8.28 7.11
CA LEU A 56 -5.33 -8.01 6.33
C LEU A 56 -6.54 -7.83 7.26
N VAL A 57 -7.23 -6.71 7.10
CA VAL A 57 -8.45 -6.38 7.84
C VAL A 57 -9.67 -6.41 6.93
N THR A 58 -10.87 -6.40 7.52
CA THR A 58 -12.07 -6.02 6.77
C THR A 58 -11.89 -4.58 6.29
N PRO A 59 -11.92 -4.31 4.97
CA PRO A 59 -11.60 -2.97 4.51
C PRO A 59 -12.58 -1.92 5.00
N TYR A 60 -12.06 -0.72 5.26
CA TYR A 60 -12.85 0.42 5.71
C TYR A 60 -12.34 1.71 5.09
N TRP A 61 -13.23 2.67 4.91
CA TRP A 61 -12.90 3.95 4.29
C TRP A 61 -12.23 4.89 5.29
N ILE A 62 -11.19 5.58 4.81
CA ILE A 62 -10.58 6.73 5.46
C ILE A 62 -10.43 7.85 4.44
N ASP A 63 -10.40 9.08 4.95
CA ASP A 63 -10.00 10.25 4.19
C ASP A 63 -8.50 10.48 4.41
N VAL A 64 -7.74 10.59 3.33
CA VAL A 64 -6.28 10.70 3.34
C VAL A 64 -5.86 12.01 2.69
N VAL A 65 -5.06 12.80 3.40
CA VAL A 65 -4.46 14.01 2.83
C VAL A 65 -3.28 13.62 1.95
N ARG A 66 -3.32 14.03 0.67
CA ARG A 66 -2.23 13.81 -0.26
C ARG A 66 -1.06 14.73 0.04
N ARG A 67 0.14 14.15 0.15
CA ARG A 67 1.41 14.83 0.44
C ARG A 67 2.57 14.24 -0.38
N ASP A 68 2.30 13.82 -1.61
CA ASP A 68 3.28 13.08 -2.43
C ASP A 68 4.28 14.00 -3.15
N THR A 69 3.90 15.26 -3.38
CA THR A 69 4.71 16.23 -4.13
C THR A 69 4.98 17.51 -3.32
N ILE A 70 5.99 18.28 -3.72
CA ILE A 70 6.27 19.61 -3.14
C ILE A 70 5.05 20.53 -3.32
N GLU A 71 4.33 20.41 -4.43
CA GLU A 71 3.11 21.15 -4.70
C GLU A 71 2.01 20.78 -3.70
N ASP A 72 1.82 19.49 -3.41
CA ASP A 72 0.85 19.04 -2.40
C ASP A 72 1.19 19.59 -1.00
N LEU A 73 2.48 19.61 -0.64
CA LEU A 73 2.95 20.11 0.66
C LEU A 73 2.77 21.62 0.82
N ASN A 74 2.86 22.38 -0.27
CA ASN A 74 2.73 23.84 -0.26
C ASN A 74 1.31 24.32 -0.53
N ASN A 75 0.36 23.41 -0.78
CA ASN A 75 -1.01 23.78 -1.11
C ASN A 75 -1.76 24.24 0.15
N GLU A 76 -2.30 25.46 0.12
CA GLU A 76 -3.11 26.01 1.22
C GLU A 76 -4.39 25.21 1.45
N THR A 77 -4.93 24.58 0.40
CA THR A 77 -6.09 23.70 0.50
C THR A 77 -5.65 22.25 0.28
N PRO A 78 -5.61 21.43 1.34
CA PRO A 78 -5.18 20.03 1.24
C PRO A 78 -6.07 19.24 0.30
N ILE A 79 -5.44 18.42 -0.56
CA ILE A 79 -6.16 17.48 -1.42
C ILE A 79 -6.47 16.24 -0.61
N VAL A 80 -7.76 15.91 -0.48
CA VAL A 80 -8.24 14.76 0.30
C VAL A 80 -8.73 13.67 -0.64
N GLU A 81 -8.20 12.46 -0.45
CA GLU A 81 -8.51 11.27 -1.23
C GLU A 81 -9.21 10.24 -0.32
N ARG A 82 -10.32 9.67 -0.78
CA ARG A 82 -11.03 8.62 -0.03
C ARG A 82 -10.46 7.26 -0.41
N CYS A 83 -9.86 6.57 0.56
CA CYS A 83 -9.10 5.35 0.36
C CYS A 83 -9.63 4.22 1.26
N ALA A 84 -9.62 2.99 0.73
CA ALA A 84 -10.01 1.80 1.49
C ALA A 84 -8.79 1.18 2.15
N VAL A 85 -8.71 1.22 3.48
CA VAL A 85 -7.66 0.54 4.24
C VAL A 85 -7.82 -0.96 4.07
N VAL A 86 -6.75 -1.66 3.75
CA VAL A 86 -6.74 -3.13 3.57
C VAL A 86 -5.84 -3.83 4.59
N THR A 87 -4.89 -3.12 5.21
CA THR A 87 -4.13 -3.62 6.35
C THR A 87 -4.10 -2.62 7.50
N ASP A 88 -4.06 -3.14 8.73
CA ASP A 88 -3.70 -2.37 9.92
C ASP A 88 -2.78 -3.23 10.79
N ASP A 89 -1.48 -3.05 10.61
CA ASP A 89 -0.46 -3.79 11.35
C ASP A 89 -0.10 -3.14 12.70
N ARG A 90 -0.76 -2.02 13.04
CA ARG A 90 -0.57 -1.22 14.26
C ARG A 90 0.84 -0.67 14.45
N ASP A 91 1.69 -0.66 13.41
CA ASP A 91 3.08 -0.21 13.47
C ASP A 91 3.27 1.23 12.95
N GLY A 92 2.17 1.96 12.80
CA GLY A 92 2.16 3.39 12.46
C GLY A 92 1.81 3.71 11.00
N TYR A 93 1.83 2.70 10.12
CA TYR A 93 1.44 2.83 8.72
C TYR A 93 0.23 1.94 8.38
N LEU A 94 -0.52 2.34 7.36
CA LEU A 94 -1.63 1.58 6.79
C LEU A 94 -1.36 1.38 5.31
N LEU A 95 -1.71 0.20 4.78
CA LEU A 95 -1.86 0.00 3.34
C LEU A 95 -3.30 0.32 2.98
N ALA A 96 -3.49 1.24 2.04
CA ALA A 96 -4.80 1.60 1.53
C ALA A 96 -4.87 1.45 0.00
N TYR A 97 -6.09 1.30 -0.52
CA TYR A 97 -6.39 1.28 -1.95
C TYR A 97 -7.11 2.57 -2.33
N GLN A 98 -6.63 3.24 -3.38
CA GLN A 98 -7.27 4.43 -3.94
C GLN A 98 -8.06 4.07 -5.21
N PRO A 99 -9.41 4.12 -5.18
CA PRO A 99 -10.23 3.68 -6.30
C PRO A 99 -10.11 4.55 -7.55
N GLN A 100 -9.86 5.85 -7.41
CA GLN A 100 -9.75 6.77 -8.56
C GLN A 100 -8.51 6.49 -9.40
N ARG A 101 -7.41 6.07 -8.75
CA ARG A 101 -6.13 5.77 -9.41
C ARG A 101 -5.90 4.28 -9.63
N ARG A 102 -6.71 3.43 -8.99
CA ARG A 102 -6.63 1.96 -9.03
C ARG A 102 -5.26 1.44 -8.57
N GLU A 103 -4.72 2.04 -7.53
CA GLU A 103 -3.40 1.72 -6.97
C GLU A 103 -3.46 1.61 -5.45
N PHE A 104 -2.45 0.97 -4.88
CA PHE A 104 -2.23 0.93 -3.44
C PHE A 104 -1.26 2.03 -3.03
N LEU A 105 -1.37 2.46 -1.77
CA LEU A 105 -0.53 3.50 -1.21
C LEU A 105 -0.28 3.27 0.28
N LEU A 106 0.88 3.71 0.75
CA LEU A 106 1.16 3.79 2.17
C LEU A 106 0.64 5.09 2.76
N VAL A 107 0.03 4.95 3.93
CA VAL A 107 -0.62 6.03 4.66
C VAL A 107 -0.07 6.07 6.07
N GLY A 108 0.52 7.19 6.44
CA GLY A 108 0.98 7.46 7.80
C GLY A 108 -0.13 8.04 8.66
N ARG A 109 -0.15 7.66 9.94
CA ARG A 109 -0.98 8.33 10.96
C ARG A 109 -0.29 9.64 11.37
N THR A 110 -1.04 10.74 11.36
CA THR A 110 -0.61 12.05 11.82
C THR A 110 -1.48 12.50 13.00
N GLY A 111 -1.08 13.54 13.72
CA GLY A 111 -1.89 14.09 14.83
C GLY A 111 -3.27 14.58 14.41
N GLU A 112 -3.47 14.85 13.12
CA GLU A 112 -4.71 15.42 12.55
C GLU A 112 -5.48 14.44 11.66
N GLY A 113 -5.01 13.20 11.51
CA GLY A 113 -5.65 12.19 10.65
C GLY A 113 -4.64 11.37 9.86
N TYR A 114 -4.90 11.15 8.58
CA TYR A 114 -4.11 10.28 7.72
C TYR A 114 -3.50 11.04 6.56
N ALA A 115 -2.24 10.76 6.23
CA ALA A 115 -1.55 11.40 5.10
C ALA A 115 -0.73 10.39 4.29
N THR A 116 -0.62 10.62 2.99
CA THR A 116 0.24 9.81 2.13
C THR A 116 1.72 10.09 2.43
N ILE A 117 2.58 9.12 2.15
CA ILE A 117 4.04 9.22 2.36
C ILE A 117 4.85 9.07 1.06
N GLY A 118 4.20 9.19 -0.11
CA GLY A 118 4.87 9.09 -1.41
C GLY A 118 5.14 7.67 -1.92
N VAL A 119 4.72 6.62 -1.19
CA VAL A 119 4.84 5.22 -1.64
C VAL A 119 3.52 4.75 -2.22
N ARG A 120 3.52 4.40 -3.52
CA ARG A 120 2.35 3.99 -4.29
C ARG A 120 2.72 2.86 -5.26
N GLY A 121 1.78 1.97 -5.57
CA GLY A 121 2.00 0.87 -6.51
C GLY A 121 1.10 -0.34 -6.28
N ASP A 122 1.69 -1.53 -6.41
CA ASP A 122 1.04 -2.80 -6.13
C ASP A 122 1.00 -3.08 -4.60
N PRO A 123 0.05 -3.89 -4.11
CA PRO A 123 -0.14 -4.13 -2.68
C PRO A 123 1.07 -4.78 -2.03
N VAL A 124 1.77 -5.69 -2.72
CA VAL A 124 2.94 -6.40 -2.14
C VAL A 124 4.12 -5.46 -2.05
N GLY A 125 4.47 -4.76 -3.13
CA GLY A 125 5.55 -3.78 -3.17
C GLY A 125 5.35 -2.65 -2.15
N CYS A 126 4.13 -2.14 -2.00
CA CYS A 126 3.81 -1.16 -0.97
C CYS A 126 3.97 -1.75 0.43
N TYR A 127 3.46 -2.96 0.68
CA TYR A 127 3.58 -3.58 2.00
C TYR A 127 5.03 -3.85 2.42
N LEU A 128 5.85 -4.36 1.50
CA LEU A 128 7.27 -4.63 1.74
C LEU A 128 8.12 -3.35 1.92
N ALA A 129 7.55 -2.17 1.63
CA ALA A 129 8.21 -0.88 1.84
C ALA A 129 7.91 -0.25 3.22
N MET A 130 7.05 -0.86 4.04
CA MET A 130 6.83 -0.48 5.45
C MET A 130 8.00 -0.90 6.34
#